data_AF-R1F3P1-F1
#
_entry.id   AF-R1F3P1-F1
#
_cell.length_a   1.000
_cell.length_b   1.000
_cell.length_c   1.000
_cell.angle_alpha   90.00
_cell.angle_beta   90.00
_cell.angle_gamma   90.00
#
_symmetry.space_group_name_H-M   'P 1'
#
loop_
_entity.id
_entity.type
_entity.pdbx_description
1 polymer ?
#
loop_
_entity_poly.entity_id
_entity_poly.type
_entity_poly.pdbx_seq_one_letter_code
_entity_poly.pdbx_strand_id
1 'polypeptide(L)' 'MIYFSATTMGFYDTEIHASTAIPKDAKEITKATRDSMVKGQAKAILAADENGYPILQDPLASET' A
#
# COMPACT_ATOMS: atom_id res chain seq x y z
N MET A 1 -0.43 -13.70 -4.21
CA MET A 1 0.64 -12.92 -3.55
C MET A 1 0.23 -11.47 -3.58
N ILE A 2 0.42 -10.73 -2.48
CA ILE A 2 -0.01 -9.33 -2.38
C ILE A 2 1.19 -8.42 -2.57
N TYR A 3 1.01 -7.35 -3.35
CA TYR A 3 2.00 -6.31 -3.57
C TYR A 3 1.40 -4.94 -3.29
N PHE A 4 2.25 -3.97 -2.96
CA PHE A 4 1.90 -2.57 -2.86
C PHE A 4 2.84 -1.74 -3.74
N SER A 5 2.30 -0.86 -4.57
CA SER A 5 3.09 0.07 -5.37
C SER A 5 3.08 1.46 -4.73
N ALA A 6 4.27 2.00 -4.49
CA ALA A 6 4.45 3.37 -4.02
C ALA A 6 4.05 4.38 -5.10
N THR A 7 4.26 4.04 -6.38
CA THR A 7 3.90 4.90 -7.52
C THR A 7 2.39 5.12 -7.62
N THR A 8 1.61 4.04 -7.51
CA THR A 8 0.14 4.09 -7.68
C THR A 8 -0.61 4.18 -6.36
N MET A 9 0.09 4.06 -5.23
CA MET A 9 -0.46 3.93 -3.88
C MET A 9 -1.55 2.85 -3.80
N GLY A 10 -1.36 1.78 -4.58
CA GLY A 10 -2.35 0.73 -4.80
C GLY A 10 -1.89 -0.64 -4.34
N PHE A 11 -2.84 -1.48 -3.93
CA PHE A 11 -2.61 -2.88 -3.65
C PHE A 11 -2.89 -3.74 -4.88
N TYR A 12 -1.99 -4.66 -5.17
CA TYR A 12 -2.10 -5.63 -6.25
C TYR A 12 -2.08 -7.03 -5.67
N ASP A 13 -2.81 -7.93 -6.31
CA ASP A 13 -2.87 -9.33 -5.91
C ASP A 13 -2.67 -10.17 -7.16
N THR A 14 -1.65 -11.03 -7.20
CA THR A 14 -1.38 -11.89 -8.37
C THR A 14 -2.46 -12.93 -8.61
N GLU A 15 -3.35 -13.18 -7.65
CA GLU A 15 -4.50 -14.07 -7.84
C GLU A 15 -5.65 -13.36 -8.57
N ILE A 16 -5.67 -12.02 -8.56
CA ILE A 16 -6.74 -11.19 -9.15
C ILE A 16 -6.22 -10.42 -10.38
N HIS A 17 -5.00 -9.93 -10.31
CA HIS A 17 -4.35 -9.09 -11.30
C HIS A 17 -3.32 -9.92 -12.06
N ALA A 18 -3.33 -9.81 -13.39
CA ALA A 18 -2.26 -10.35 -14.20
C ALA A 18 -0.91 -9.75 -13.78
N SER A 19 0.14 -10.55 -13.74
CA SER A 19 1.48 -10.11 -13.32
C SER A 19 2.00 -8.92 -14.14
N THR A 20 1.54 -8.78 -15.38
CA THR A 20 1.87 -7.65 -16.27
C THR A 20 1.23 -6.32 -15.84
N ALA A 21 0.20 -6.36 -15.02
CA ALA A 21 -0.47 -5.18 -14.48
C ALA A 21 0.14 -4.69 -13.14
N ILE A 22 1.07 -5.47 -12.57
CA ILE A 22 1.74 -5.13 -11.32
C ILE A 22 2.92 -4.19 -11.63
N PRO A 23 2.97 -2.99 -11.03
CA PRO A 23 4.08 -2.06 -11.23
C PRO A 23 5.43 -2.66 -10.81
N LYS A 24 6.51 -2.25 -11.49
CA LYS A 24 7.87 -2.74 -11.17
C LYS A 24 8.36 -2.29 -9.79
N ASP A 25 7.86 -1.17 -9.28
CA ASP A 25 8.16 -0.69 -7.93
C ASP A 25 7.38 -1.43 -6.84
N ALA A 26 6.44 -2.31 -7.22
CA ALA A 26 5.56 -2.94 -6.26
C ALA A 26 6.34 -3.88 -5.34
N LYS A 27 6.21 -3.66 -4.03
CA LYS A 27 6.83 -4.46 -2.97
C LYS A 27 5.87 -5.53 -2.50
N GLU A 28 6.38 -6.75 -2.34
CA GLU A 28 5.60 -7.84 -1.75
C GLU A 28 5.28 -7.51 -0.29
N ILE A 29 4.03 -7.71 0.09
CA ILE A 29 3.55 -7.54 1.45
C ILE A 29 2.73 -8.75 1.88
N THR A 30 2.58 -8.92 3.19
CA THR A 30 1.71 -9.97 3.71
C THR A 30 0.24 -9.57 3.59
N LYS A 31 -0.66 -10.57 3.53
CA LYS A 31 -2.10 -10.34 3.57
C LYS A 31 -2.54 -9.63 4.86
N ALA A 32 -1.88 -9.92 5.98
CA ALA A 32 -2.14 -9.24 7.25
C ALA A 32 -1.79 -7.75 7.20
N THR A 33 -0.67 -7.40 6.56
CA THR A 33 -0.29 -6.00 6.31
C THR A 33 -1.37 -5.29 5.50
N ARG A 34 -1.78 -5.87 4.35
CA ARG A 34 -2.84 -5.30 3.50
C ARG A 34 -4.14 -5.06 4.29
N ASP A 35 -4.59 -6.06 5.04
CA ASP A 35 -5.84 -5.96 5.82
C ASP A 35 -5.77 -4.85 6.89
N SER A 36 -4.64 -4.76 7.59
CA SER A 36 -4.39 -3.68 8.56
C SER A 36 -4.42 -2.30 7.90
N MET A 37 -3.77 -2.16 6.74
CA MET A 37 -3.75 -0.89 5.98
C MET A 37 -5.15 -0.51 5.50
N VAL A 38 -5.89 -1.44 4.90
CA VAL A 38 -7.27 -1.20 4.41
C VAL A 38 -8.20 -0.80 5.55
N LYS A 39 -8.08 -1.42 6.73
CA LYS A 39 -8.85 -1.02 7.91
C LYS A 39 -8.46 0.36 8.43
N GLY A 40 -7.17 0.68 8.40
CA GLY A 40 -6.65 1.96 8.86
C GLY A 40 -6.96 3.14 7.92
N GLN A 41 -7.24 2.87 6.64
CA GLN A 41 -7.65 3.90 5.66
C GLN A 41 -8.96 4.63 6.04
N ALA A 42 -9.73 4.10 6.99
CA ALA A 42 -10.91 4.81 7.53
C ALA A 42 -10.54 6.03 8.40
N LYS A 43 -9.29 6.11 8.88
CA LYS A 43 -8.81 7.17 9.79
C LYS A 43 -7.56 7.88 9.29
N ALA A 44 -6.80 7.25 8.41
CA ALA A 44 -5.53 7.74 7.90
C ALA A 44 -5.47 7.60 6.38
N ILE A 45 -4.53 8.29 5.74
CA ILE A 45 -4.26 8.17 4.31
C ILE A 45 -3.19 7.10 4.12
N LEU A 46 -3.36 6.27 3.07
CA LEU A 46 -2.32 5.33 2.66
C LEU A 46 -1.20 6.09 1.95
N ALA A 47 0.00 6.00 2.49
CA ALA A 47 1.23 6.56 1.93
C ALA A 47 2.28 5.46 1.77
N ALA A 48 3.39 5.79 1.11
CA ALA A 48 4.56 4.92 0.99
C ALA A 48 5.70 5.47 1.85
N ASP A 49 6.41 4.60 2.55
CA ASP A 49 7.64 4.96 3.25
C ASP A 49 8.82 5.13 2.28
N GLU A 50 9.98 5.53 2.82
CA GLU A 50 11.25 5.69 2.08
C GLU A 50 11.70 4.40 1.36
N ASN A 51 11.28 3.24 1.86
CA ASN A 51 11.58 1.92 1.29
C ASN A 51 10.49 1.41 0.32
N GLY A 52 9.40 2.16 0.14
CA GLY A 52 8.29 1.83 -0.73
C GLY A 52 7.27 0.86 -0.13
N TYR A 53 7.23 0.71 1.20
CA TYR A 53 6.20 -0.06 1.90
C TYR A 53 5.00 0.81 2.27
N PRO A 54 3.80 0.21 2.38
CA PRO A 54 2.61 0.96 2.76
C PRO A 54 2.68 1.38 4.22
N ILE A 55 2.43 2.66 4.47
CA ILE A 55 2.26 3.25 5.79
C ILE A 55 0.94 4.00 5.86
N LEU A 56 0.38 4.12 7.06
CA LEU A 56 -0.78 4.96 7.31
C LEU A 56 -0.30 6.29 7.86
N GLN A 57 -0.52 7.35 7.11
CA GLN A 57 -0.21 8.70 7.51
C GLN A 57 -1.48 9.42 7.93
N ASP A 58 -1.48 9.95 9.14
CA ASP A 58 -2.61 10.74 9.61
C ASP A 58 -2.72 12.04 8.80
N PRO A 59 -3.89 12.39 8.24
CA PRO A 59 -4.05 13.61 7.46
C PRO A 59 -3.77 14.89 8.27
N LEU A 60 -3.90 14.85 9.61
CA LEU A 60 -3.64 15.99 10.49
C LEU A 60 -2.19 16.05 10.99
N ALA A 61 -1.37 15.04 10.73
CA ALA A 61 0.05 15.05 11.10
C ALA A 61 0.92 15.94 10.21
N SER A 62 0.34 16.59 9.18
CA SER A 62 1.06 17.50 8.28
C SER A 62 0.91 18.99 8.65
N GLU A 63 0.44 19.32 9.85
CA GLU A 63 0.40 20.68 10.37
C GLU A 63 1.27 20.82 11.62
N THR A 64 2.54 21.22 11.44
CA THR A 64 3.30 22.07 12.39
C THR A 64 4.52 22.69 11.71
#